data_AF-A0A1V5WBF9-F1
#
_entry.id   AF-A0A1V5WBF9-F1
#
_cell.length_a   1.000
_cell.length_b   1.000
_cell.length_c   1.000
_cell.angle_alpha   90.00
_cell.angle_beta   90.00
_cell.angle_gamma   90.00
#
_symmetry.space_group_name_H-M   'P 1'
#
loop_
_entity.id
_entity.type
_entity.pdbx_description
1 polymer ?
#
loop_
_entity_poly.entity_id
_entity_poly.type
_entity_poly.pdbx_seq_one_letter_code
_entity_poly.pdbx_strand_id
1 'polypeptide(L)'
;MSIQITDPRLVRRIQYLARREQREPQEIIADAVAFYEARPGPKSFLLAIADLGASNQGDIAERDEEILAAEVQPLSGWGPDSDAGSA
;
A
#
# COMPACT_ATOMS: atom_id res chain seq x y z
N MET A 1 -8.23 -5.90 -33.99
CA MET A 1 -8.00 -4.58 -33.35
C MET A 1 -6.51 -4.45 -33.05
N SER A 2 -5.83 -3.43 -33.55
CA SER A 2 -4.41 -3.18 -33.28
C SER A 2 -4.28 -2.00 -32.32
N ILE A 3 -3.57 -2.17 -31.21
CA ILE A 3 -3.26 -1.07 -30.29
C ILE A 3 -1.99 -0.37 -30.78
N GLN A 4 -2.05 0.95 -30.96
CA GLN A 4 -0.88 1.77 -31.27
C GLN A 4 -0.54 2.66 -30.08
N ILE A 5 0.71 2.57 -29.61
CA ILE A 5 1.23 3.44 -28.55
C ILE A 5 1.86 4.65 -29.22
N THR A 6 1.19 5.80 -29.15
CA THR A 6 1.62 7.05 -29.81
C THR A 6 2.45 7.96 -28.92
N ASP A 7 2.41 7.80 -27.60
CA ASP A 7 3.21 8.60 -26.66
C ASP A 7 4.71 8.26 -26.80
N PRO A 8 5.54 9.21 -27.28
CA PRO A 8 6.97 8.98 -27.45
C PRO A 8 7.72 8.73 -26.13
N ARG A 9 7.22 9.25 -25.00
CA ARG A 9 7.85 9.05 -23.69
C ARG A 9 7.71 7.61 -23.23
N LEU A 10 6.50 7.06 -23.37
CA LEU A 10 6.21 5.68 -23.03
C LEU A 10 7.02 4.71 -23.92
N VAL A 11 7.08 4.95 -25.23
CA VAL A 11 7.88 4.12 -26.15
C VAL A 11 9.36 4.11 -25.75
N ARG A 12 9.94 5.28 -25.48
CA ARG A 12 11.35 5.38 -25.01
C ARG A 12 11.55 4.64 -23.70
N ARG A 13 10.59 4.72 -22.78
CA ARG A 13 10.68 4.05 -21.49
C ARG A 13 10.64 2.53 -21.63
N ILE A 14 9.74 2.00 -22.45
CA ILE A 14 9.65 0.57 -22.74
C ILE A 14 10.96 0.08 -23.36
N GLN A 15 11.48 0.80 -24.38
CA GLN A 15 12.76 0.46 -25.02
C GLN A 15 13.93 0.48 -24.03
N TYR A 16 13.95 1.45 -23.12
CA TYR A 16 14.97 1.51 -22.08
C TYR A 16 14.92 0.29 -21.14
N LEU A 17 13.73 -0.09 -20.68
CA LEU A 17 13.54 -1.26 -19.81
C LEU A 17 13.93 -2.55 -20.52
N ALA A 18 13.47 -2.73 -21.76
CA ALA A 18 13.79 -3.87 -22.61
C ALA A 18 15.31 -4.05 -22.77
N ARG A 19 16.04 -2.97 -23.06
CA ARG A 19 17.52 -3.02 -23.16
C ARG A 19 18.19 -3.35 -21.84
N ARG A 20 17.73 -2.73 -20.74
CA ARG A 20 18.29 -2.95 -19.40
C ARG A 20 18.13 -4.40 -18.96
N GLU A 21 17.02 -5.02 -19.33
CA GLU A 21 16.66 -6.38 -18.92
C GLU A 21 17.02 -7.44 -19.97
N GLN A 22 17.58 -7.03 -21.13
CA GLN A 22 17.91 -7.89 -22.27
C GLN A 22 16.71 -8.70 -22.78
N ARG A 23 15.56 -8.04 -22.84
CA ARG A 23 14.27 -8.63 -23.22
C ARG A 23 13.66 -7.88 -24.38
N GLU A 24 12.68 -8.49 -25.03
CA GLU A 24 11.94 -7.83 -26.08
C GLU A 24 10.91 -6.83 -25.49
N PRO A 25 10.68 -5.66 -26.13
CA PRO A 25 9.69 -4.67 -25.67
C PRO A 25 8.30 -5.25 -25.40
N GLN A 26 7.89 -6.23 -26.20
CA GLN A 26 6.59 -6.91 -26.06
C GLN A 26 6.49 -7.74 -24.78
N GLU A 27 7.58 -8.31 -24.28
CA GLU A 27 7.60 -9.07 -23.03
C GLU A 27 7.46 -8.13 -21.83
N ILE A 28 8.10 -6.96 -21.88
CA ILE A 28 7.93 -5.92 -20.86
C ILE A 28 6.47 -5.45 -20.80
N ILE A 29 5.83 -5.28 -21.96
CA ILE A 29 4.41 -4.91 -22.05
C ILE A 29 3.53 -6.04 -21.51
N ALA A 30 3.80 -7.29 -21.88
CA ALA A 30 3.05 -8.45 -21.41
C ALA A 30 3.08 -8.57 -19.88
N ASP A 31 4.26 -8.41 -19.26
CA ASP A 31 4.40 -8.42 -17.79
C ASP A 31 3.63 -7.28 -17.13
N ALA A 32 3.65 -6.09 -17.72
CA ALA A 32 2.91 -4.94 -17.20
C ALA A 32 1.39 -5.17 -17.26
N VAL A 33 0.89 -5.81 -18.32
CA VAL A 33 -0.51 -6.20 -18.45
C VAL A 33 -0.86 -7.27 -17.43
N ALA A 34 -0.04 -8.33 -17.31
CA ALA A 34 -0.23 -9.39 -16.34
C ALA A 34 -0.25 -8.85 -14.90
N PHE A 35 0.60 -7.86 -14.58
CA PHE A 35 0.58 -7.19 -13.29
C PHE A 35 -0.74 -6.44 -13.02
N TYR A 36 -1.31 -5.81 -14.06
CA TYR A 36 -2.59 -5.11 -13.93
C TYR A 36 -3.76 -6.09 -13.73
N GLU A 37 -3.75 -7.23 -14.41
CA GLU A 37 -4.76 -8.28 -14.26
C GLU A 37 -4.65 -9.04 -12.94
N ALA A 38 -3.41 -9.27 -12.47
CA ALA A 38 -3.14 -9.95 -11.21
C ALA A 38 -3.41 -9.08 -9.97
N ARG A 39 -3.61 -7.76 -10.13
CA ARG A 39 -4.09 -6.94 -9.03
C ARG A 39 -5.46 -7.47 -8.63
N PRO A 40 -5.62 -8.00 -7.40
CA PRO A 40 -6.96 -8.37 -6.96
C PRO A 40 -7.80 -7.11 -7.09
N GLY A 41 -8.92 -7.23 -7.83
CA GLY A 41 -9.92 -6.19 -7.89
C GLY A 41 -10.25 -5.73 -6.46
N PRO A 42 -10.76 -4.51 -6.26
CA PRO A 42 -11.09 -4.02 -4.93
C PRO A 42 -11.89 -5.10 -4.21
N LYS A 43 -11.27 -5.72 -3.19
CA LYS A 43 -11.94 -6.76 -2.40
C LYS A 43 -13.23 -6.10 -1.93
N SER A 44 -14.37 -6.78 -2.11
CA SER A 44 -15.62 -6.25 -1.60
C SER A 44 -15.41 -5.89 -0.13
N PHE A 45 -15.89 -4.72 0.30
CA PHE A 45 -15.67 -4.24 1.66
C PHE A 45 -15.98 -5.34 2.69
N LEU A 46 -17.04 -6.12 2.46
CA LEU A 46 -17.43 -7.26 3.28
C LEU A 46 -16.38 -8.39 3.33
N LEU A 47 -15.76 -8.73 2.20
CA LEU A 47 -14.65 -9.69 2.17
C LEU A 47 -13.38 -9.14 2.83
N ALA A 48 -13.15 -7.83 2.79
CA ALA A 48 -12.00 -7.20 3.42
C ALA A 48 -12.10 -7.17 4.95
N ILE A 49 -13.33 -7.21 5.50
CA ILE A 49 -13.60 -7.20 6.95
C ILE A 49 -14.06 -8.54 7.50
N ALA A 50 -14.24 -9.58 6.67
CA ALA A 50 -14.77 -10.88 7.09
C ALA A 50 -13.92 -11.57 8.17
N ASP A 51 -12.61 -11.29 8.19
CA ASP A 51 -11.67 -11.83 9.18
C ASP A 51 -11.47 -10.89 10.40
N LEU A 52 -12.14 -9.74 10.43
CA LEU A 52 -12.10 -8.85 11.59
C LEU A 52 -12.85 -9.50 12.75
N GLY A 53 -12.13 -9.81 13.84
CA GLY A 53 -12.66 -10.55 14.98
C GLY A 53 -12.43 -12.07 14.91
N ALA A 54 -11.75 -12.58 13.86
CA ALA A 54 -11.37 -14.00 13.77
C ALA A 54 -10.08 -14.34 14.54
N SER A 55 -9.53 -13.41 15.33
CA SER A 55 -8.38 -13.69 16.18
C SER A 55 -8.79 -14.52 17.39
N ASN A 56 -8.03 -15.56 17.73
CA ASN A 56 -8.14 -16.27 19.02
C ASN A 56 -7.65 -15.44 20.22
N GLN A 57 -7.53 -14.12 20.07
CA GLN A 57 -7.17 -13.22 21.15
C GLN A 57 -8.45 -12.81 21.89
N GLY A 58 -8.35 -12.72 23.22
CA GLY A 58 -9.44 -12.22 24.06
C GLY A 58 -9.81 -10.78 23.73
N ASP A 59 -10.95 -10.33 24.24
CA ASP A 59 -11.43 -8.97 23.99
C ASP A 59 -10.39 -7.94 24.47
N ILE A 60 -10.06 -6.98 23.60
CA ILE A 60 -9.15 -5.89 23.93
C ILE A 60 -9.71 -5.07 25.09
N ALA A 61 -11.04 -4.99 25.23
CA ALA A 61 -11.69 -4.30 26.33
C ALA A 61 -11.38 -4.94 27.71
N GLU A 62 -11.01 -6.22 27.77
CA GLU A 62 -10.61 -6.89 29.01
C GLU A 62 -9.16 -6.58 29.43
N ARG A 63 -8.39 -5.95 28.53
CA ARG A 63 -6.96 -5.61 28.74
C ARG A 63 -6.72 -4.11 28.83
N ASP A 64 -7.77 -3.33 29.06
CA ASP A 64 -7.72 -1.88 29.08
C ASP A 64 -6.69 -1.34 30.09
N GLU A 65 -6.66 -1.85 31.32
CA GLU A 65 -5.70 -1.42 32.35
C GLU A 65 -4.24 -1.77 31.97
N GLU A 66 -4.01 -2.93 31.36
CA GLU A 66 -2.69 -3.37 30.89
C GLU A 66 -2.18 -2.49 29.73
N ILE A 67 -3.07 -2.16 28.79
CA ILE A 67 -2.79 -1.30 27.64
C ILE A 67 -2.50 0.12 28.10
N LEU A 68 -3.36 0.69 28.95
CA LEU A 68 -3.18 2.03 29.50
C LEU A 68 -1.90 2.15 30.33
N ALA A 69 -1.53 1.08 31.06
CA ALA A 69 -0.27 1.03 31.79
C ALA A 69 0.97 0.89 30.88
N ALA A 70 0.83 0.33 29.69
CA ALA A 70 1.89 0.26 28.68
C ALA A 70 2.04 1.58 27.89
N GLU A 71 0.98 2.39 27.81
CA GLU A 71 0.91 3.68 27.08
C GLU A 71 1.46 4.89 27.87
N VAL A 72 2.26 4.66 28.91
CA VAL A 72 2.87 5.72 29.77
C VAL A 72 3.72 6.74 28.99
N GLN A 73 4.07 6.46 27.73
CA GLN A 73 4.45 7.49 26.77
C GLN A 73 3.31 7.75 25.77
N PRO A 74 2.67 8.93 25.79
CA PRO A 74 1.71 9.29 24.76
C PRO A 74 2.41 9.27 23.40
N LEU A 75 1.73 8.71 22.39
CA LEU A 75 2.12 8.92 20.99
C LEU A 75 2.26 10.43 20.78
N SER A 76 3.42 10.86 20.29
CA SER A 76 3.71 12.28 20.04
C SER A 76 2.54 12.91 19.26
N GLY A 77 1.86 13.89 19.87
CA GLY A 77 0.76 14.62 19.24
C GLY A 77 -0.55 14.74 20.03
N TRP A 78 -0.66 14.17 21.24
CA TRP A 78 -1.88 14.26 22.08
C TRP A 78 -1.74 15.12 23.35
N GLY A 79 -0.67 15.91 23.48
CA GLY A 79 -0.57 16.98 24.48
C GLY A 79 -0.86 18.34 23.85
N PRO A 80 -1.32 19.36 24.60
CA PRO A 80 -1.31 20.72 24.08
C PRO A 80 0.14 21.04 23.71
N ASP A 81 0.36 21.49 22.48
CA ASP A 81 1.67 21.98 22.05
C ASP A 81 2.16 22.94 23.14
N SER A 82 3.19 22.53 23.87
CA SER A 82 3.95 23.47 24.66
C SER A 82 4.66 24.34 23.64
N ASP A 83 3.99 25.42 23.24
CA ASP A 83 4.57 26.58 22.61
C ASP A 83 5.64 27.11 23.59
N ALA A 84 6.82 26.50 23.51
CA ALA A 84 8.05 27.05 24.02
C ALA A 84 8.44 28.22 23.10
N GLY A 85 7.65 29.30 23.19
CA GLY A 85 7.98 30.60 22.66
C GLY A 85 8.90 31.31 23.65
N SER A 86 10.21 31.06 23.52
CA SER A 86 11.24 31.97 24.04
C SER A 86 11.08 33.34 23.38
N ALA A 87 10.75 34.36 24.16
CA ALA A 87 11.05 35.76 23.89
C ALA A 87 11.17 36.53 25.22
#